data_AF-A0A482VMP5-F1
#
_entry.id   AF-A0A482VMP5-F1
#
_cell.length_a   1.000
_cell.length_b   1.000
_cell.length_c   1.000
_cell.angle_alpha   90.00
_cell.angle_beta   90.00
_cell.angle_gamma   90.00
#
_symmetry.space_group_name_H-M   'P 1'
#
loop_
_entity.id
_entity.type
_entity.pdbx_description
1 polymer ?
#
loop_
_entity_poly.entity_id
_entity_poly.type
_entity_poly.pdbx_seq_one_letter_code
_entity_poly.pdbx_strand_id
1 'polypeptide(L)'
;MKPGIGRPFRYNTKKIFRFEEKFNNHKINPTAENLFGYQEKNQGDGFKSMRSVSVTTMSKRPLTCLHDGCKKSVAVSSLVSHFKHDHGAVPCFGVEKGKELSLLFDVLLVEHDKTFCLAMITVYESNQIDVVRSKSSQSVINTCSKLSGRVPLNTFWLMMSGSTDHRKTTSYAIYWLYSNSEDRYWCTMELSSKNDRISVSSFCSVVGLHESRTVEEVARNMNCLFVSHGSFIALLEEGDKINLRITLH
;
A
#
# COMPACT_ATOMS: atom_id res chain seq x y z
N MET A 1 -32.62 21.14 37.80
CA MET A 1 -32.42 20.94 36.34
C MET A 1 -32.03 19.50 36.10
N LYS A 2 -32.59 18.81 35.09
CA LYS A 2 -32.12 17.46 34.67
C LYS A 2 -31.23 17.62 33.43
N PRO A 3 -30.08 16.92 33.32
CA PRO A 3 -29.28 16.95 32.10
C PRO A 3 -30.05 16.27 30.96
N GLY A 4 -30.14 16.95 29.82
CA GLY A 4 -30.80 16.40 28.63
C GLY A 4 -29.92 15.33 27.99
N ILE A 5 -30.47 14.13 27.80
CA ILE A 5 -29.83 13.07 27.02
C ILE A 5 -29.73 13.55 25.57
N GLY A 6 -28.52 13.90 25.14
CA GLY A 6 -28.25 14.31 23.77
C GLY A 6 -28.61 13.19 22.81
N ARG A 7 -29.45 13.47 21.82
CA ARG A 7 -29.75 12.50 20.75
C ARG A 7 -28.47 12.28 19.94
N PRO A 8 -28.13 11.03 19.56
CA PRO A 8 -26.98 10.79 18.69
C PRO A 8 -27.16 11.53 17.36
N PHE A 9 -26.09 12.19 16.91
CA PHE A 9 -26.05 12.85 15.60
C PHE A 9 -26.23 11.77 14.52
N ARG A 10 -27.43 11.69 13.94
CA ARG A 10 -27.68 10.87 12.75
C ARG A 10 -27.00 11.52 11.55
N TYR A 11 -25.72 11.24 11.34
CA TYR A 11 -25.09 11.49 10.06
C TYR A 11 -25.85 10.76 8.96
N ASN A 12 -26.07 11.46 7.84
CA ASN A 12 -26.81 10.90 6.72
C ASN A 12 -25.90 9.93 5.96
N THR A 13 -26.01 8.63 6.27
CA THR A 13 -25.24 7.54 5.64
C THR A 13 -25.40 7.49 4.11
N LYS A 14 -26.42 8.13 3.54
CA LYS A 14 -26.55 8.32 2.07
C LYS A 14 -25.46 9.21 1.45
N LYS A 15 -24.69 9.97 2.24
CA LYS A 15 -23.56 10.77 1.73
C LYS A 15 -22.22 10.02 1.73
N ILE A 16 -22.07 8.98 2.55
CA ILE A 16 -20.83 8.19 2.66
C ILE A 16 -20.55 7.47 1.33
N PHE A 17 -21.61 7.11 0.62
CA PHE A 17 -21.54 6.62 -0.76
C PHE A 17 -22.40 7.48 -1.68
N ARG A 18 -21.78 8.31 -2.52
CA ARG A 18 -22.40 8.90 -3.73
C ARG A 18 -22.66 7.84 -4.84
N PHE A 19 -22.98 6.61 -4.45
CA PHE A 19 -23.18 5.47 -5.34
C PHE A 19 -24.50 5.53 -6.11
N GLU A 20 -25.58 5.98 -5.47
CA GLU A 20 -26.94 5.77 -6.00
C GLU A 20 -27.32 6.74 -7.13
N GLU A 21 -26.72 7.93 -7.25
CA GLU A 21 -27.22 8.99 -8.15
C GLU A 21 -26.55 9.09 -9.53
N LYS A 22 -25.38 8.46 -9.77
CA LYS A 22 -24.64 8.62 -11.04
C LYS A 22 -24.77 7.48 -12.06
N PHE A 23 -25.29 6.30 -11.69
CA PHE A 23 -25.19 5.09 -12.52
C PHE A 23 -26.49 4.60 -13.17
N ASN A 24 -27.60 5.32 -13.00
CA ASN A 24 -28.92 4.87 -13.48
C ASN A 24 -29.13 4.95 -15.02
N ASN A 25 -28.05 5.08 -15.82
CA ASN A 25 -28.14 5.40 -17.26
C ASN A 25 -27.19 4.62 -18.20
N HIS A 26 -26.60 3.50 -17.77
CA HIS A 26 -26.00 2.55 -18.74
C HIS A 26 -26.37 1.10 -18.43
N LYS A 27 -27.27 0.54 -19.26
CA LYS A 27 -27.47 -0.90 -19.40
C LYS A 27 -26.21 -1.53 -20.00
N ILE A 28 -25.71 -2.60 -19.39
CA ILE A 28 -24.70 -3.49 -19.97
C ILE A 28 -25.36 -4.86 -20.20
N ASN A 29 -25.21 -5.40 -21.41
CA ASN A 29 -25.49 -6.81 -21.70
C ASN A 29 -24.18 -7.60 -21.56
N PRO A 30 -24.16 -8.75 -20.88
CA PRO A 30 -23.01 -9.65 -20.87
C PRO A 30 -23.11 -10.71 -21.97
N THR A 31 -21.98 -11.05 -22.59
CA THR A 31 -21.79 -12.33 -23.29
C THR A 31 -20.51 -13.00 -22.77
N ALA A 32 -20.57 -14.32 -22.65
CA ALA A 32 -19.56 -15.16 -21.99
C ALA A 32 -18.55 -15.75 -23.00
N GLU A 33 -17.86 -16.83 -22.58
CA GLU A 33 -16.94 -17.69 -23.38
C GLU A 33 -15.52 -17.10 -23.63
N ASN A 34 -14.41 -17.83 -23.82
CA ASN A 34 -13.99 -19.25 -23.67
C ASN A 34 -12.42 -19.30 -23.74
N LEU A 35 -11.60 -20.28 -23.34
CA LEU A 35 -11.70 -21.63 -22.71
C LEU A 35 -10.34 -21.95 -21.97
N PHE A 36 -10.15 -23.15 -21.43
CA PHE A 36 -8.87 -23.68 -20.87
C PHE A 36 -7.74 -23.90 -21.90
N GLY A 37 -6.49 -23.97 -21.41
CA GLY A 37 -5.33 -24.48 -22.17
C GLY A 37 -4.13 -24.86 -21.29
N TYR A 38 -3.99 -26.16 -20.99
CA TYR A 38 -2.81 -26.77 -20.32
C TYR A 38 -1.83 -27.32 -21.37
N GLN A 39 -0.51 -27.20 -21.14
CA GLN A 39 0.48 -28.05 -21.83
C GLN A 39 1.80 -28.16 -21.06
N GLU A 40 2.26 -29.40 -20.86
CA GLU A 40 3.59 -29.76 -20.36
C GLU A 40 4.52 -30.13 -21.52
N LYS A 41 5.85 -29.94 -21.37
CA LYS A 41 6.87 -31.03 -21.47
C LYS A 41 8.34 -30.60 -21.33
N ASN A 42 9.04 -31.36 -20.49
CA ASN A 42 10.38 -31.97 -20.63
C ASN A 42 11.68 -31.14 -20.76
N GLN A 43 12.47 -31.20 -19.68
CA GLN A 43 13.86 -31.70 -19.55
C GLN A 43 14.91 -31.46 -20.65
N GLY A 44 16.10 -31.02 -20.21
CA GLY A 44 17.38 -31.17 -20.90
C GLY A 44 18.56 -30.80 -19.98
N ASP A 45 19.32 -31.79 -19.52
CA ASP A 45 20.53 -31.61 -18.69
C ASP A 45 21.76 -31.20 -19.52
N GLY A 46 22.67 -30.40 -18.95
CA GLY A 46 23.92 -30.01 -19.65
C GLY A 46 24.82 -29.01 -18.92
N PHE A 47 25.75 -29.51 -18.11
CA PHE A 47 26.76 -28.74 -17.35
C PHE A 47 27.50 -27.64 -18.14
N LYS A 48 27.74 -26.47 -17.49
CA LYS A 48 29.11 -25.91 -17.27
C LYS A 48 29.17 -24.60 -16.45
N SER A 49 30.31 -24.48 -15.75
CA SER A 49 30.97 -23.24 -15.28
C SER A 49 30.44 -22.52 -14.02
N MET A 50 31.19 -22.67 -12.92
CA MET A 50 31.18 -21.70 -11.82
C MET A 50 31.71 -20.34 -12.31
N ARG A 51 30.86 -19.32 -12.24
CA ARG A 51 31.29 -17.91 -12.13
C ARG A 51 30.39 -17.20 -11.12
N SER A 52 30.97 -16.80 -10.00
CA SER A 52 30.33 -15.92 -9.03
C SER A 52 30.20 -14.51 -9.62
N VAL A 53 29.00 -14.11 -10.02
CA VAL A 53 28.71 -12.76 -10.54
C VAL A 53 27.38 -12.25 -9.96
N SER A 54 27.49 -11.20 -9.15
CA SER A 54 26.51 -10.18 -8.73
C SER A 54 24.99 -10.44 -8.84
N VAL A 55 24.31 -10.24 -7.70
CA VAL A 55 23.22 -9.26 -7.45
C VAL A 55 22.29 -8.86 -8.63
N THR A 56 20.98 -8.87 -8.36
CA THR A 56 19.85 -8.38 -9.19
C THR A 56 19.52 -9.15 -10.48
N THR A 57 18.81 -10.26 -10.32
CA THR A 57 17.90 -10.78 -11.37
C THR A 57 16.48 -10.24 -11.19
N MET A 58 16.36 -8.91 -11.07
CA MET A 58 15.08 -8.21 -11.25
C MET A 58 14.47 -8.64 -12.59
N SER A 59 13.19 -9.00 -12.58
CA SER A 59 12.45 -9.29 -13.80
C SER A 59 12.52 -8.09 -14.73
N LYS A 60 13.18 -8.25 -15.89
CA LYS A 60 13.29 -7.20 -16.93
C LYS A 60 11.94 -6.85 -17.56
N ARG A 61 10.86 -7.55 -17.21
CA ARG A 61 9.51 -7.31 -17.72
C ARG A 61 8.97 -5.99 -17.15
N PRO A 62 8.58 -5.02 -18.00
CA PRO A 62 7.91 -3.81 -17.55
C PRO A 62 6.66 -4.10 -16.72
N LEU A 63 6.38 -3.20 -15.79
CA LEU A 63 5.21 -3.21 -14.90
C LEU A 63 4.16 -2.24 -15.44
N THR A 64 2.89 -2.63 -15.47
CA THR A 64 1.81 -1.65 -15.62
C THR A 64 1.68 -0.88 -14.30
N CYS A 65 1.62 0.45 -14.36
CA CYS A 65 1.35 1.25 -13.16
C CYS A 65 -0.01 0.90 -12.56
N LEU A 66 -0.05 0.68 -11.24
CA LEU A 66 -1.24 0.29 -10.49
C LEU A 66 -2.14 1.48 -10.08
N HIS A 67 -1.71 2.72 -10.31
CA HIS A 67 -2.54 3.89 -10.09
C HIS A 67 -3.63 3.96 -11.18
N ASP A 68 -4.90 4.02 -10.77
CA ASP A 68 -6.04 4.10 -11.70
C ASP A 68 -5.87 5.19 -12.76
N GLY A 69 -6.39 4.94 -13.95
CA GLY A 69 -6.27 5.82 -15.12
C GLY A 69 -4.88 5.87 -15.78
N CYS A 70 -3.79 5.51 -15.09
CA CYS A 70 -2.43 5.66 -15.62
C CYS A 70 -2.14 4.72 -16.80
N LYS A 71 -2.29 3.40 -16.58
CA LYS A 71 -2.06 2.31 -17.56
C LYS A 71 -0.68 2.28 -18.25
N LYS A 72 0.25 3.19 -17.93
CA LYS A 72 1.61 3.21 -18.50
C LYS A 72 2.39 1.97 -18.11
N SER A 73 3.24 1.52 -19.02
CA SER A 73 4.20 0.43 -18.80
C SER A 73 5.56 1.01 -18.41
N VAL A 74 6.11 0.57 -17.28
CA VAL A 74 7.21 1.23 -16.56
C VAL A 74 8.25 0.19 -16.13
N ALA A 75 9.53 0.45 -16.37
CA ALA A 75 10.61 -0.40 -15.84
C ALA A 75 10.67 -0.31 -14.31
N VAL A 76 10.96 -1.42 -13.61
CA VAL A 76 10.99 -1.47 -12.13
C VAL A 76 11.90 -0.39 -11.53
N SER A 77 13.06 -0.15 -12.12
CA SER A 77 14.02 0.89 -11.74
C SER A 77 13.50 2.32 -11.92
N SER A 78 12.55 2.52 -12.82
CA SER A 78 11.95 3.83 -13.13
C SER A 78 10.63 4.08 -12.39
N LEU A 79 10.19 3.18 -11.50
CA LEU A 79 8.88 3.33 -10.85
C LEU A 79 8.82 4.56 -9.92
N VAL A 80 9.91 4.82 -9.18
CA VAL A 80 10.02 5.99 -8.30
C VAL A 80 10.01 7.30 -9.09
N SER A 81 10.71 7.37 -10.22
CA SER A 81 10.71 8.56 -11.08
C SER A 81 9.38 8.71 -11.82
N HIS A 82 8.78 7.63 -12.30
CA HIS A 82 7.45 7.64 -12.93
C HIS A 82 6.41 8.29 -12.01
N PHE A 83 6.24 7.81 -10.77
CA PHE A 83 5.26 8.41 -9.86
C PHE A 83 5.57 9.89 -9.55
N LYS A 84 6.85 10.26 -9.36
CA LYS A 84 7.21 11.66 -9.07
C LYS A 84 6.89 12.65 -10.22
N HIS A 85 6.87 12.19 -11.47
CA HIS A 85 6.60 13.06 -12.63
C HIS A 85 5.17 12.92 -13.17
N ASP A 86 4.66 11.70 -13.29
CA ASP A 86 3.33 11.41 -13.85
C ASP A 86 2.20 11.43 -12.79
N HIS A 87 2.55 11.30 -11.51
CA HIS A 87 1.60 11.25 -10.39
C HIS A 87 1.94 12.30 -9.33
N GLY A 88 2.28 13.52 -9.74
CA GLY A 88 2.67 14.62 -8.84
C GLY A 88 1.63 15.06 -7.80
N ALA A 89 0.38 14.56 -7.88
CA ALA A 89 -0.63 14.73 -6.84
C ALA A 89 -0.50 13.72 -5.68
N VAL A 90 0.26 12.63 -5.86
CA VAL A 90 0.50 11.62 -4.82
C VAL A 90 1.56 12.16 -3.84
N PRO A 91 1.22 12.35 -2.56
CA PRO A 91 2.15 12.88 -1.58
C PRO A 91 3.31 11.92 -1.32
N CYS A 92 4.50 12.49 -1.13
CA CYS A 92 5.73 11.75 -0.83
C CYS A 92 6.16 12.04 0.61
N PHE A 93 6.30 11.01 1.44
CA PHE A 93 6.73 11.11 2.83
C PHE A 93 8.08 10.45 3.05
N GLY A 94 8.90 11.02 3.94
CA GLY A 94 10.11 10.40 4.46
C GLY A 94 9.92 10.06 5.94
N VAL A 95 10.06 8.78 6.29
CA VAL A 95 9.87 8.28 7.67
C VAL A 95 11.10 7.50 8.13
N GLU A 96 11.45 7.56 9.40
CA GLU A 96 12.49 6.68 9.97
C GLU A 96 11.91 5.29 10.23
N LYS A 97 12.70 4.24 10.04
CA LYS A 97 12.30 2.86 10.32
C LYS A 97 11.77 2.72 11.76
N GLY A 98 10.65 2.01 11.93
CA GLY A 98 9.98 1.86 13.22
C GLY A 98 9.27 3.11 13.76
N LYS A 99 9.23 4.23 13.02
CA LYS A 99 8.37 5.39 13.34
C LYS A 99 7.04 5.27 12.63
N GLU A 100 6.01 5.78 13.29
CA GLU A 100 4.67 5.90 12.73
C GLU A 100 4.60 7.09 11.75
N LEU A 101 4.04 6.86 10.56
CA LEU A 101 3.52 7.87 9.67
C LEU A 101 2.00 7.96 9.88
N SER A 102 1.50 9.16 10.16
CA SER A 102 0.06 9.43 10.31
C SER A 102 -0.44 10.30 9.16
N LEU A 103 -1.55 9.89 8.55
CA LEU A 103 -2.19 10.50 7.39
C LEU A 103 -3.67 10.72 7.68
N LEU A 104 -4.20 11.92 7.41
CA LEU A 104 -5.64 12.15 7.47
C LEU A 104 -6.26 11.80 6.12
N PHE A 105 -7.05 10.73 6.07
CA PHE A 105 -7.64 10.18 4.85
C PHE A 105 -9.12 10.55 4.72
N ASP A 106 -9.53 10.95 3.51
CA ASP A 106 -10.92 11.22 3.15
C ASP A 106 -11.51 9.97 2.50
N VAL A 107 -12.54 9.38 3.13
CA VAL A 107 -13.12 8.11 2.66
C VAL A 107 -13.90 8.29 1.35
N LEU A 108 -14.21 9.51 0.92
CA LEU A 108 -14.80 9.79 -0.39
C LEU A 108 -13.88 9.40 -1.57
N LEU A 109 -12.60 9.09 -1.31
CA LEU A 109 -11.66 8.54 -2.30
C LEU A 109 -11.80 7.03 -2.52
N VAL A 110 -12.58 6.32 -1.68
CA VAL A 110 -12.80 4.87 -1.81
C VAL A 110 -13.90 4.60 -2.85
N GLU A 111 -13.51 4.02 -3.97
CA GLU A 111 -14.42 3.60 -5.05
C GLU A 111 -14.26 2.09 -5.35
N HIS A 112 -15.36 1.42 -5.68
CA HIS A 112 -15.34 0.02 -6.14
C HIS A 112 -14.60 -0.13 -7.47
N ASP A 113 -14.05 -1.32 -7.71
CA ASP A 113 -13.29 -1.68 -8.92
C ASP A 113 -12.04 -0.82 -9.19
N LYS A 114 -11.63 0.03 -8.25
CA LYS A 114 -10.49 0.95 -8.41
C LYS A 114 -9.38 0.71 -7.41
N THR A 115 -8.16 1.04 -7.84
CA THR A 115 -6.94 0.99 -7.05
C THR A 115 -6.18 2.30 -7.22
N PHE A 116 -5.91 2.97 -6.10
CA PHE A 116 -5.23 4.27 -6.06
C PHE A 116 -4.01 4.21 -5.16
N CYS A 117 -2.96 4.94 -5.56
CA CYS A 117 -1.84 5.21 -4.66
C CYS A 117 -2.18 6.44 -3.81
N LEU A 118 -2.26 6.24 -2.50
CA LEU A 118 -2.52 7.30 -1.53
C LEU A 118 -1.26 8.07 -1.16
N ALA A 119 -0.09 7.40 -1.15
CA ALA A 119 1.18 8.00 -0.80
C ALA A 119 2.38 7.17 -1.29
N MET A 120 3.48 7.85 -1.56
CA MET A 120 4.80 7.22 -1.58
C MET A 120 5.49 7.43 -0.23
N ILE A 121 6.08 6.38 0.32
CA ILE A 121 6.73 6.40 1.63
C ILE A 121 8.18 5.92 1.43
N THR A 122 9.16 6.81 1.62
CA THR A 122 10.58 6.43 1.68
C THR A 122 10.96 6.20 3.14
N VAL A 123 11.39 4.99 3.48
CA VAL A 123 11.90 4.66 4.80
C VAL A 123 13.40 4.93 4.85
N TYR A 124 13.84 5.55 5.94
CA TYR A 124 15.24 5.85 6.22
C TYR A 124 15.73 5.11 7.47
N GLU A 125 16.99 4.70 7.45
CA GLU A 125 17.70 4.23 8.63
C GLU A 125 18.76 5.26 9.02
N SER A 126 18.92 5.47 10.33
CA SER A 126 19.98 6.32 10.86
C SER A 126 21.29 5.54 10.81
N ASN A 127 22.28 6.02 10.05
CA ASN A 127 23.56 5.37 9.90
C ASN A 127 24.40 5.50 11.20
N GLN A 128 24.11 4.60 12.15
CA GLN A 128 24.80 4.51 13.44
C GLN A 128 26.08 3.69 13.29
N ILE A 129 27.18 4.40 13.13
CA ILE A 129 28.51 3.80 13.20
C ILE A 129 28.74 3.41 14.66
N ASP A 130 28.81 2.11 14.93
CA ASP A 130 29.22 1.59 16.22
C ASP A 130 30.70 1.93 16.45
N VAL A 131 30.93 3.06 17.10
CA VAL A 131 32.25 3.59 17.46
C VAL A 131 33.05 2.60 18.33
N VAL A 132 32.36 1.75 19.09
CA VAL A 132 32.98 0.81 20.05
C VAL A 132 33.44 -0.48 19.34
N ARG A 133 32.72 -0.94 18.32
CA ARG A 133 33.11 -2.11 17.50
C ARG A 133 33.94 -1.74 16.26
N SER A 134 33.99 -0.47 15.88
CA SER A 134 34.76 -0.01 14.72
C SER A 134 36.27 -0.20 14.92
N LYS A 135 36.91 -0.96 14.01
CA LYS A 135 38.38 -1.06 13.92
C LYS A 135 39.01 0.10 13.14
N SER A 136 38.22 1.09 12.72
CA SER A 136 38.72 2.26 11.99
C SER A 136 39.41 3.26 12.92
N SER A 137 40.30 4.08 12.38
CA SER A 137 40.95 5.15 13.15
C SER A 137 39.94 6.22 13.60
N GLN A 138 40.26 6.90 14.71
CA GLN A 138 39.41 7.97 15.26
C GLN A 138 39.13 9.09 14.24
N SER A 139 40.05 9.37 13.30
CA SER A 139 39.84 10.34 12.22
C SER A 139 38.81 9.88 11.18
N VAL A 140 38.80 8.58 10.83
CA VAL A 140 37.76 7.99 9.97
C VAL A 140 36.42 7.99 10.70
N ILE A 141 36.38 7.56 11.97
CA ILE A 141 35.17 7.59 12.79
C ILE A 141 34.59 9.01 12.89
N ASN A 142 35.42 10.03 13.19
CA ASN A 142 35.00 11.42 13.30
C ASN A 142 34.61 12.07 11.95
N THR A 143 35.01 11.48 10.82
CA THR A 143 34.62 11.94 9.47
C THR A 143 33.32 11.26 9.05
N CYS A 144 33.22 9.95 9.24
CA CYS A 144 32.02 9.19 8.91
C CYS A 144 30.86 9.49 9.87
N SER A 145 31.10 9.88 11.13
CA SER A 145 30.05 10.38 12.04
C SER A 145 29.51 11.76 11.67
N LYS A 146 30.30 12.58 10.95
CA LYS A 146 29.80 13.80 10.28
C LYS A 146 29.03 13.48 8.99
N LEU A 147 29.18 12.26 8.46
CA LEU A 147 28.41 11.70 7.36
C LEU A 147 27.27 10.77 7.86
N SER A 148 26.92 10.82 9.15
CA SER A 148 25.75 10.14 9.74
C SER A 148 24.43 10.78 9.26
N GLY A 149 24.18 10.66 7.95
CA GLY A 149 22.91 10.99 7.34
C GLY A 149 21.90 9.85 7.47
N ARG A 150 20.63 10.20 7.23
CA ARG A 150 19.56 9.24 6.98
C ARG A 150 19.81 8.54 5.65
N VAL A 151 20.08 7.24 5.68
CA VAL A 151 20.24 6.41 4.47
C VAL A 151 18.86 5.91 4.06
N PRO A 152 18.40 6.16 2.82
CA PRO A 152 17.15 5.59 2.35
C PRO A 152 17.31 4.08 2.25
N LEU A 153 16.52 3.33 3.03
CA LEU A 153 16.44 1.88 2.91
C LEU A 153 15.70 1.51 1.64
N ASN A 154 14.47 1.99 1.50
CA ASN A 154 13.56 1.56 0.45
C ASN A 154 12.38 2.55 0.29
N THR A 155 11.69 2.45 -0.85
CA THR A 155 10.43 3.17 -1.12
C THR A 155 9.28 2.18 -1.22
N PHE A 156 8.15 2.59 -0.64
CA PHE A 156 6.91 1.84 -0.58
C PHE A 156 5.78 2.68 -1.18
N TRP A 157 4.84 2.02 -1.84
CA TRP A 157 3.64 2.65 -2.36
C TRP A 157 2.46 2.21 -1.51
N LEU A 158 1.85 3.16 -0.81
CA LEU A 158 0.62 2.95 -0.06
C LEU A 158 -0.53 2.94 -1.05
N MET A 159 -1.16 1.78 -1.20
CA MET A 159 -2.28 1.54 -2.09
C MET A 159 -3.55 1.36 -1.29
N MET A 160 -4.65 1.84 -1.87
CA MET A 160 -6.01 1.54 -1.44
C MET A 160 -6.77 0.98 -2.63
N SER A 161 -7.48 -0.12 -2.41
CA SER A 161 -8.28 -0.80 -3.43
C SER A 161 -9.67 -1.10 -2.89
N GLY A 162 -10.71 -0.70 -3.63
CA GLY A 162 -12.09 -1.09 -3.33
C GLY A 162 -12.42 -2.48 -3.87
N SER A 163 -13.34 -3.19 -3.22
CA SER A 163 -13.85 -4.47 -3.70
C SER A 163 -14.53 -4.36 -5.06
N THR A 164 -14.57 -5.46 -5.80
CA THR A 164 -15.37 -5.64 -7.03
C THR A 164 -16.82 -6.00 -6.73
N ASP A 165 -17.15 -6.39 -5.50
CA ASP A 165 -18.53 -6.58 -5.04
C ASP A 165 -19.10 -5.27 -4.48
N HIS A 166 -20.24 -4.85 -5.02
CA HIS A 166 -20.97 -3.63 -4.70
C HIS A 166 -22.03 -3.84 -3.60
N ARG A 167 -22.25 -5.10 -3.16
CA ARG A 167 -23.25 -5.41 -2.13
C ARG A 167 -22.70 -5.09 -0.73
N LYS A 168 -23.41 -4.24 0.02
CA LYS A 168 -23.04 -3.77 1.37
C LYS A 168 -22.64 -4.85 2.39
N THR A 169 -23.08 -6.09 2.19
CA THR A 169 -22.76 -7.28 3.02
C THR A 169 -21.38 -7.88 2.75
N THR A 170 -20.83 -7.66 1.57
CA THR A 170 -19.61 -8.29 1.04
C THR A 170 -18.62 -7.29 0.46
N SER A 171 -19.01 -6.04 0.31
CA SER A 171 -18.16 -4.91 -0.06
C SER A 171 -17.13 -4.58 1.01
N TYR A 172 -15.90 -4.31 0.59
CA TYR A 172 -14.75 -3.97 1.44
C TYR A 172 -13.83 -2.96 0.73
N ALA A 173 -12.86 -2.42 1.46
CA ALA A 173 -11.63 -1.90 0.88
C ALA A 173 -10.43 -2.52 1.57
N ILE A 174 -9.31 -2.59 0.86
CA ILE A 174 -8.02 -2.99 1.44
C ILE A 174 -7.02 -1.85 1.32
N TYR A 175 -6.19 -1.70 2.35
CA TYR A 175 -5.02 -0.83 2.37
C TYR A 175 -3.80 -1.71 2.43
N TRP A 176 -2.87 -1.50 1.51
CA TRP A 176 -1.72 -2.37 1.33
C TRP A 176 -0.50 -1.58 0.89
N LEU A 177 0.68 -2.11 1.21
CA LEU A 177 1.96 -1.55 0.78
C LEU A 177 2.57 -2.51 -0.23
N TYR A 178 3.06 -1.98 -1.34
CA TYR A 178 3.96 -2.72 -2.22
C TYR A 178 5.34 -2.06 -2.30
N SER A 179 6.36 -2.84 -2.67
CA SER A 179 7.72 -2.36 -2.87
C SER A 179 8.45 -3.07 -4.01
N ASN A 180 9.48 -2.40 -4.54
CA ASN A 180 10.37 -2.93 -5.58
C ASN A 180 11.61 -3.66 -5.04
N SER A 181 11.80 -3.75 -3.71
CA SER A 181 12.85 -4.60 -3.14
C SER A 181 12.48 -6.09 -3.20
N GLU A 182 13.50 -6.93 -3.11
CA GLU A 182 13.41 -8.38 -2.90
C GLU A 182 13.32 -8.72 -1.40
N ASP A 183 13.65 -7.77 -0.52
CA ASP A 183 13.56 -7.92 0.94
C ASP A 183 12.11 -7.99 1.42
N ARG A 184 11.85 -8.86 2.40
CA ARG A 184 10.55 -8.96 3.06
C ARG A 184 10.43 -7.94 4.19
N TYR A 185 9.59 -6.93 3.99
CA TYR A 185 9.21 -5.97 5.03
C TYR A 185 7.87 -6.33 5.65
N TRP A 186 7.72 -5.95 6.91
CA TRP A 186 6.46 -6.03 7.64
C TRP A 186 5.97 -4.64 7.99
N CYS A 187 4.66 -4.48 8.07
CA CYS A 187 4.05 -3.22 8.42
C CYS A 187 2.89 -3.43 9.39
N THR A 188 2.70 -2.47 10.29
CA THR A 188 1.43 -2.28 10.97
C THR A 188 0.70 -1.16 10.25
N MET A 189 -0.54 -1.40 9.82
CA MET A 189 -1.45 -0.37 9.34
C MET A 189 -2.66 -0.33 10.27
N GLU A 190 -3.05 0.87 10.68
CA GLU A 190 -4.24 1.11 11.49
C GLU A 190 -5.08 2.23 10.88
N LEU A 191 -6.39 1.99 10.78
CA LEU A 191 -7.37 3.05 10.59
C LEU A 191 -8.08 3.32 11.90
N SER A 192 -8.23 4.59 12.25
CA SER A 192 -9.04 5.00 13.40
C SER A 192 -10.01 6.12 13.07
N SER A 193 -11.11 6.18 13.80
CA SER A 193 -12.10 7.25 13.73
C SER A 193 -11.45 8.59 14.06
N LYS A 194 -12.11 9.70 13.72
CA LYS A 194 -11.56 11.06 13.90
C LYS A 194 -11.04 11.37 15.31
N ASN A 195 -11.64 10.80 16.36
CA ASN A 195 -11.21 10.96 17.75
C ASN A 195 -10.57 9.68 18.33
N ASP A 196 -10.11 8.76 17.48
CA ASP A 196 -9.45 7.50 17.80
C ASP A 196 -10.23 6.56 18.75
N ARG A 197 -11.57 6.65 18.77
CA ARG A 197 -12.44 5.80 19.61
C ARG A 197 -12.65 4.40 19.06
N ILE A 198 -12.66 4.29 17.74
CA ILE A 198 -12.84 3.04 17.01
C ILE A 198 -11.60 2.90 16.13
N SER A 199 -10.92 1.76 16.19
CA SER A 199 -9.82 1.46 15.27
C SER A 199 -9.90 0.04 14.72
N VAL A 200 -9.27 -0.15 13.56
CA VAL A 200 -9.05 -1.45 12.92
C VAL A 200 -7.60 -1.48 12.46
N SER A 201 -6.84 -2.43 12.97
CA SER A 201 -5.42 -2.59 12.68
C SER A 201 -5.08 -3.97 12.12
N SER A 202 -4.03 -4.03 11.31
CA SER A 202 -3.48 -5.25 10.74
C SER A 202 -1.96 -5.18 10.81
N PHE A 203 -1.33 -6.33 11.11
CA PHE A 203 0.10 -6.54 10.93
C PHE A 203 0.28 -7.52 9.77
N CYS A 204 0.87 -7.05 8.67
CA CYS A 204 0.95 -7.81 7.42
C CYS A 204 2.26 -7.55 6.68
N SER A 205 2.62 -8.45 5.77
CA SER A 205 3.81 -8.25 4.93
C SER A 205 3.54 -7.25 3.82
N VAL A 206 4.60 -6.53 3.42
CA VAL A 206 4.60 -5.71 2.21
C VAL A 206 4.65 -6.62 0.99
N VAL A 207 3.84 -6.32 -0.03
CA VAL A 207 3.77 -7.09 -1.29
C VAL A 207 4.98 -6.76 -2.17
N GLY A 208 5.75 -7.76 -2.57
CA GLY A 208 6.83 -7.59 -3.55
C GLY A 208 6.28 -7.37 -4.97
N LEU A 209 6.91 -6.52 -5.79
CA LEU A 209 6.51 -6.33 -7.20
C LEU A 209 6.65 -7.58 -8.10
N HIS A 210 7.34 -8.60 -7.59
CA HIS A 210 7.44 -9.93 -8.20
C HIS A 210 6.34 -10.90 -7.74
N GLU A 211 5.63 -10.57 -6.66
CA GLU A 211 4.49 -11.30 -6.13
C GLU A 211 3.18 -10.85 -6.82
N SER A 212 2.04 -11.41 -6.40
CA SER A 212 0.78 -11.21 -7.13
C SER A 212 0.31 -9.75 -7.16
N ARG A 213 -0.37 -9.40 -8.26
CA ARG A 213 -0.82 -8.03 -8.57
C ARG A 213 -2.33 -7.85 -8.46
N THR A 214 -3.08 -8.90 -8.14
CA THR A 214 -4.55 -8.82 -8.04
C THR A 214 -4.96 -8.48 -6.60
N VAL A 215 -5.92 -7.56 -6.48
CA VAL A 215 -6.46 -7.08 -5.20
C VAL A 215 -7.03 -8.25 -4.40
N GLU A 216 -7.66 -9.20 -5.09
CA GLU A 216 -8.26 -10.41 -4.53
C GLU A 216 -7.22 -11.34 -3.91
N GLU A 217 -6.00 -11.41 -4.45
CA GLU A 217 -4.95 -12.26 -3.90
C GLU A 217 -4.21 -11.58 -2.74
N VAL A 218 -3.99 -10.26 -2.82
CA VAL A 218 -3.50 -9.48 -1.67
C VAL A 218 -4.46 -9.62 -0.48
N ALA A 219 -5.77 -9.51 -0.72
CA ALA A 219 -6.81 -9.72 0.28
C ALA A 219 -6.83 -11.17 0.81
N ARG A 220 -6.80 -12.17 -0.08
CA ARG A 220 -6.80 -13.60 0.30
C ARG A 220 -5.61 -13.99 1.16
N ASN A 221 -4.43 -13.43 0.85
CA ASN A 221 -3.19 -13.69 1.57
C ASN A 221 -3.07 -12.85 2.86
N MET A 222 -4.04 -11.96 3.15
CA MET A 222 -4.02 -11.03 4.27
C MET A 222 -2.79 -10.09 4.29
N ASN A 223 -2.22 -9.79 3.12
CA ASN A 223 -1.11 -8.85 2.95
C ASN A 223 -1.58 -7.38 2.94
N CYS A 224 -2.56 -7.08 3.79
CA CYS A 224 -3.27 -5.81 3.84
C CYS A 224 -3.97 -5.57 5.19
N LEU A 225 -4.37 -4.32 5.42
CA LEU A 225 -5.46 -3.97 6.31
C LEU A 225 -6.78 -4.11 5.55
N PHE A 226 -7.58 -5.13 5.90
CA PHE A 226 -8.89 -5.38 5.31
C PHE A 226 -9.99 -4.66 6.11
N VAL A 227 -10.84 -3.90 5.43
CA VAL A 227 -11.86 -3.04 6.05
C VAL A 227 -13.22 -3.34 5.43
N SER A 228 -14.10 -3.97 6.20
CA SER A 228 -15.48 -4.21 5.75
C SER A 228 -16.29 -2.92 5.67
N HIS A 229 -17.35 -2.91 4.84
CA HIS A 229 -18.32 -1.80 4.82
C HIS A 229 -18.92 -1.49 6.21
N GLY A 230 -19.15 -2.50 7.05
CA GLY A 230 -19.59 -2.29 8.44
C GLY A 230 -18.55 -1.58 9.29
N SER A 231 -17.28 -1.95 9.14
CA SER A 231 -16.14 -1.30 9.81
C SER A 231 -15.99 0.17 9.38
N PHE A 232 -16.16 0.48 8.08
CA PHE A 232 -16.16 1.86 7.60
C PHE A 232 -17.30 2.70 8.21
N ILE A 233 -18.52 2.16 8.30
CA ILE A 233 -19.64 2.89 8.93
C ILE A 233 -19.29 3.25 10.38
N ALA A 234 -18.72 2.32 11.14
CA ALA A 234 -18.32 2.55 12.53
C ALA A 234 -17.21 3.61 12.64
N LEU A 235 -16.16 3.54 11.81
CA LEU A 235 -15.08 4.52 11.78
C LEU A 235 -15.57 5.95 11.42
N LEU A 236 -16.64 6.05 10.63
CA LEU A 236 -17.22 7.30 10.14
C LEU A 236 -18.31 7.91 11.04
N GLU A 237 -18.63 7.31 12.20
CA GLU A 237 -19.60 7.89 13.13
C GLU A 237 -19.18 9.28 13.67
N GLU A 238 -17.88 9.57 13.66
CA GLU A 238 -17.28 10.79 14.21
C GLU A 238 -16.93 11.85 13.16
N GLY A 239 -17.02 11.52 11.86
CA GLY A 239 -16.68 12.42 10.76
C GLY A 239 -16.48 11.70 9.43
N ASP A 240 -16.29 12.48 8.36
CA ASP A 240 -16.00 12.04 6.99
C ASP A 240 -14.53 11.64 6.76
N LYS A 241 -13.66 11.96 7.71
CA LYS A 241 -12.21 11.70 7.67
C LYS A 241 -11.80 10.73 8.76
N ILE A 242 -10.87 9.85 8.41
CA ILE A 242 -10.29 8.83 9.29
C ILE A 242 -8.77 8.98 9.34
N ASN A 243 -8.19 8.61 10.48
CA ASN A 243 -6.74 8.63 10.69
C ASN A 243 -6.15 7.32 10.18
N LEU A 244 -5.22 7.38 9.21
CA LEU A 244 -4.47 6.23 8.71
C LEU A 244 -3.04 6.30 9.24
N ARG A 245 -2.70 5.37 10.13
CA ARG A 245 -1.40 5.26 10.80
C ARG A 245 -0.64 4.03 10.30
N ILE A 246 0.64 4.21 9.98
CA ILE A 246 1.46 3.21 9.29
C ILE A 246 2.85 3.16 9.93
N THR A 247 3.28 1.99 10.36
CA THR A 247 4.63 1.74 10.88
C THR A 247 5.28 0.63 10.07
N LEU A 248 6.46 0.91 9.51
CA LEU A 248 7.28 -0.05 8.76
C LEU A 248 8.42 -0.56 9.66
N HIS A 249 8.51 -1.89 9.79
CA HIS A 249 9.37 -2.61 10.73
C HIS A 249 10.65 -3.17 10.08
#